data_AF-A0AB39MLR2-F1
#
_entry.id   AF-A0AB39MLR2-F1
#
_cell.length_a   1.000
_cell.length_b   1.000
_cell.length_c   1.000
_cell.angle_alpha   90.00
_cell.angle_beta   90.00
_cell.angle_gamma   90.00
#
_symmetry.space_group_name_H-M   'P 1'
#
loop_
_entity.id
_entity.type
_entity.pdbx_description
1 polymer ?
#
loop_
_entity_poly.entity_id
_entity_poly.type
_entity_poly.pdbx_seq_one_letter_code
_entity_poly.pdbx_strand_id
1 'polypeptide(L)'
;MDSPTWDTLPATERSAVDALIQRDHRIAAVARVREALPAGSRPGLHELLAVVAERYRELGLRFERYPTPPLDPARLAEEFAALPGRTVAIEALWDGDTDGWFVELVAVMDVSPAEHRLATIRHGSDMRLFNGTVPPWPEAQEAETVGRALAERFDVPFRFADPLRAGSV
;
A
#
# COMPACT_ATOMS: atom_id res chain seq x y z
N MET A 1 9.11 5.75 25.50
CA MET A 1 9.35 4.37 25.01
C MET A 1 10.31 3.65 25.93
N ASP A 2 9.94 2.45 26.38
CA ASP A 2 10.81 1.52 27.12
C ASP A 2 11.27 0.42 26.15
N SER A 3 12.45 0.62 25.55
CA SER A 3 12.98 -0.29 24.51
C SER A 3 14.48 -0.43 24.69
N PRO A 4 14.97 -1.56 25.23
CA PRO A 4 16.40 -1.80 25.42
C PRO A 4 17.19 -1.67 24.12
N THR A 5 16.61 -2.11 22.99
CA THR A 5 17.22 -1.96 21.67
C THR A 5 17.41 -0.49 21.29
N TRP A 6 16.40 0.36 21.52
CA TRP A 6 16.50 1.79 21.25
C TRP A 6 17.51 2.50 22.16
N ASP A 7 17.53 2.12 23.44
CA ASP A 7 18.37 2.75 24.45
C ASP A 7 19.87 2.47 24.23
N THR A 8 20.19 1.31 23.63
CA THR A 8 21.56 0.96 23.25
C THR A 8 22.12 1.76 22.06
N LEU A 9 21.26 2.41 21.27
CA LEU A 9 21.71 3.18 20.10
C LEU A 9 22.43 4.47 20.52
N PRO A 10 23.55 4.81 19.87
CA PRO A 10 24.17 6.13 20.04
C PRO A 10 23.19 7.26 19.73
N ALA A 11 23.33 8.39 20.42
CA ALA A 11 22.45 9.55 20.22
C ALA A 11 22.43 10.03 18.75
N THR A 12 23.55 9.93 18.04
CA THR A 12 23.66 10.24 16.61
C THR A 12 22.78 9.33 15.75
N GLU A 13 22.72 8.04 16.06
CA GLU A 13 21.89 7.08 15.33
C GLU A 13 20.41 7.26 15.66
N ARG A 14 20.07 7.53 16.91
CA ARG A 14 18.69 7.88 17.29
C ARG A 14 18.17 9.10 16.52
N SER A 15 18.98 10.16 16.44
CA SER A 15 18.63 11.37 15.67
C SER A 15 18.49 11.07 14.16
N ALA A 16 19.34 10.20 13.61
CA ALA A 16 19.26 9.83 12.19
C ALA A 16 18.02 8.98 11.90
N VAL A 17 17.65 8.07 12.81
CA VAL A 17 16.41 7.30 12.72
C VAL A 17 15.20 8.22 12.80
N ASP A 18 15.16 9.14 13.76
CA ASP A 18 14.07 10.12 13.89
C ASP A 18 13.90 10.95 12.61
N ALA A 19 15.01 11.35 11.98
CA ALA A 19 14.98 12.09 10.72
C ALA A 19 14.40 11.26 9.55
N LEU A 20 14.59 9.93 9.56
CA LEU A 20 13.97 9.03 8.58
C LEU A 20 12.47 8.86 8.87
N ILE A 21 12.10 8.73 10.15
CA ILE A 21 10.70 8.64 10.61
C ILE A 21 9.90 9.89 10.21
N GLN A 22 10.47 11.08 10.41
CA GLN A 22 9.83 12.35 10.03
C GLN A 22 9.56 12.49 8.53
N ARG A 23 10.31 11.77 7.68
CA ARG A 23 10.12 11.72 6.22
C ARG A 23 9.28 10.52 5.77
N ASP A 24 8.72 9.78 6.71
CA ASP A 24 8.02 8.50 6.50
C ASP A 24 8.84 7.41 5.79
N HIS A 25 10.17 7.39 5.99
CA HIS A 25 11.06 6.39 5.39
C HIS A 25 11.22 5.16 6.32
N ARG A 26 10.13 4.43 6.56
CA ARG A 26 10.02 3.32 7.54
C ARG A 26 11.09 2.24 7.38
N ILE A 27 11.22 1.66 6.19
CA ILE A 27 12.17 0.57 5.94
C ILE A 27 13.62 1.05 6.10
N ALA A 28 13.91 2.29 5.71
CA ALA A 28 15.23 2.87 5.91
C ALA A 28 15.52 3.12 7.41
N ALA A 29 14.52 3.53 8.18
CA ALA A 29 14.65 3.67 9.64
C ALA A 29 14.95 2.31 10.30
N VAL A 30 14.25 1.24 9.90
CA VAL A 30 14.49 -0.14 10.37
C VAL A 30 15.89 -0.61 9.99
N ALA A 31 16.29 -0.40 8.73
CA ALA A 31 17.63 -0.72 8.26
C ALA A 31 18.70 0.03 9.07
N ARG A 32 18.46 1.31 9.36
CA ARG A 32 19.39 2.12 10.14
C ARG A 32 19.55 1.62 11.58
N VAL A 33 18.46 1.28 12.26
CA VAL A 33 18.51 0.66 13.60
C VAL A 33 19.32 -0.63 13.53
N ARG A 34 19.08 -1.48 12.52
CA ARG A 34 19.80 -2.74 12.34
C ARG A 34 21.30 -2.54 12.14
N GLU A 35 21.68 -1.56 11.32
CA GLU A 35 23.07 -1.27 10.97
C GLU A 35 23.86 -0.68 12.14
N ALA A 36 23.21 0.12 12.98
CA ALA A 36 23.79 0.68 14.19
C ALA A 36 24.10 -0.38 15.27
N LEU A 37 23.49 -1.56 15.18
CA LEU A 37 23.71 -2.66 16.13
C LEU A 37 24.83 -3.62 15.64
N PRO A 38 25.66 -4.14 16.56
CA PRO A 38 26.69 -5.12 16.23
C PRO A 38 26.12 -6.37 15.55
N ALA A 39 26.76 -6.85 14.49
CA ALA A 39 26.22 -7.91 13.63
C ALA A 39 25.80 -9.19 14.38
N GLY A 40 26.53 -9.57 15.44
CA GLY A 40 26.24 -10.76 16.26
C GLY A 40 25.13 -10.59 17.30
N SER A 41 24.61 -9.38 17.49
CA SER A 41 23.58 -9.06 18.49
C SER A 41 22.36 -8.38 17.87
N ARG A 42 22.19 -8.47 16.55
CA ARG A 42 21.05 -7.86 15.85
C ARG A 42 19.77 -8.65 16.15
N PRO A 43 18.72 -8.00 16.69
CA PRO A 43 17.40 -8.59 16.83
C PRO A 43 16.81 -9.05 15.50
N GLY A 44 15.74 -9.85 15.58
CA GLY A 44 14.96 -10.21 14.40
C GLY A 44 14.30 -8.99 13.74
N LEU A 45 13.94 -9.10 12.46
CA LEU A 45 13.29 -8.02 11.71
C LEU A 45 11.99 -7.54 12.37
N HIS A 46 11.19 -8.46 12.92
CA HIS A 46 9.95 -8.11 13.63
C HIS A 46 10.19 -7.26 14.88
N GLU A 47 11.24 -7.57 15.64
CA GLU A 47 11.62 -6.78 16.82
C GLU A 47 12.07 -5.37 16.40
N LEU A 48 12.86 -5.27 15.33
CA LEU A 48 13.29 -3.98 14.80
C LEU A 48 12.12 -3.14 14.26
N LEU A 49 11.16 -3.78 13.59
CA LEU A 49 9.91 -3.14 13.17
C LEU A 49 9.12 -2.62 14.38
N ALA A 50 9.01 -3.41 15.45
CA ALA A 50 8.32 -2.99 16.67
C ALA A 50 8.99 -1.79 17.35
N VAL A 51 10.33 -1.76 17.39
CA VAL A 51 11.10 -0.61 17.92
C VAL A 51 10.81 0.66 17.11
N VAL A 52 10.83 0.57 15.78
CA VAL A 52 10.54 1.73 14.92
C VAL A 52 9.07 2.14 15.05
N ALA A 53 8.13 1.20 15.10
CA ALA A 53 6.71 1.48 15.27
C ALA A 53 6.41 2.17 16.61
N GLU A 54 7.03 1.73 17.70
CA GLU A 54 6.97 2.41 19.00
C GLU A 54 7.54 3.82 18.90
N ARG A 55 8.67 4.00 18.19
CA ARG A 55 9.26 5.33 18.00
C ARG A 55 8.36 6.27 17.20
N TYR A 56 7.66 5.77 16.17
CA TYR A 56 6.63 6.53 15.46
C TYR A 56 5.55 7.03 16.42
N ARG A 57 5.04 6.17 17.31
CA ARG A 57 4.03 6.53 18.30
C ARG A 57 4.51 7.62 19.26
N GLU A 58 5.74 7.51 19.76
CA GLU A 58 6.35 8.53 20.63
C GLU A 58 6.48 9.90 19.96
N LEU A 59 6.68 9.92 18.64
CA LEU A 59 6.74 11.15 17.84
C LEU A 59 5.36 11.65 17.42
N GLY A 60 4.28 11.00 17.84
CA GLY A 60 2.90 11.35 17.44
C GLY A 60 2.59 11.03 15.97
N LEU A 61 3.36 10.14 15.36
CA LEU A 61 3.22 9.71 13.97
C LEU A 61 2.62 8.30 13.89
N ARG A 62 2.02 7.98 12.76
CA ARG A 62 1.44 6.65 12.50
C ARG A 62 2.43 5.78 11.74
N PHE A 63 2.67 4.57 12.23
CA PHE A 63 3.55 3.61 11.57
C PHE A 63 2.87 2.88 10.40
N GLU A 64 1.56 2.62 10.49
CA GLU A 64 0.82 2.09 9.34
C GLU A 64 0.58 3.19 8.30
N ARG A 65 0.64 2.82 7.02
CA ARG A 65 0.29 3.71 5.92
C ARG A 65 -1.19 4.12 6.05
N TYR A 66 -1.48 5.38 5.75
CA TYR A 66 -2.85 5.86 5.69
C TYR A 66 -3.63 5.13 4.58
N PRO A 67 -4.93 4.83 4.82
CA PRO A 67 -5.83 4.51 3.73
C PRO A 67 -5.73 5.55 2.63
N THR A 68 -5.83 5.12 1.38
CA THR A 68 -5.99 6.05 0.27
C THR A 68 -7.32 6.78 0.43
N PRO A 69 -7.39 8.09 0.10
CA PRO A 69 -8.67 8.78 0.03
C PRO A 69 -9.64 8.02 -0.89
N PRO A 70 -10.96 8.10 -0.66
CA PRO A 70 -11.93 7.55 -1.58
C PRO A 70 -11.69 8.05 -3.00
N LEU A 71 -11.86 7.17 -3.98
CA LEU A 71 -11.70 7.52 -5.38
C LEU A 71 -12.68 8.61 -5.78
N ASP A 72 -12.19 9.58 -6.56
CA ASP A 72 -13.00 10.61 -7.19
C ASP A 72 -13.32 10.18 -8.64
N PRO A 73 -14.56 9.73 -8.94
CA PRO A 73 -14.89 9.22 -10.26
C PRO A 73 -14.83 10.29 -11.36
N ALA A 74 -15.03 11.57 -11.02
CA ALA A 74 -14.96 12.65 -11.98
C ALA A 74 -13.51 12.89 -12.42
N ARG A 75 -12.61 12.99 -11.43
CA ARG A 75 -11.17 13.10 -11.68
C ARG A 75 -10.62 11.90 -12.45
N LEU A 76 -11.01 10.68 -12.07
CA LEU A 76 -10.58 9.47 -12.78
C LEU A 76 -11.05 9.45 -14.23
N ALA A 77 -12.25 9.95 -14.51
CA ALA A 77 -12.74 10.06 -15.89
C ALA A 77 -11.95 11.10 -16.70
N GLU A 78 -11.52 12.20 -16.09
CA GLU A 78 -10.64 13.19 -16.73
C GLU A 78 -9.25 12.59 -17.03
N GLU A 79 -8.65 11.89 -16.06
CA GLU A 79 -7.36 11.22 -16.23
C GLU A 79 -7.44 10.13 -17.31
N PHE A 80 -8.53 9.35 -17.32
CA PHE A 80 -8.78 8.32 -18.33
C PHE A 80 -8.95 8.92 -19.74
N ALA A 81 -9.73 9.99 -19.88
CA ALA A 81 -9.96 10.65 -21.17
C ALA A 81 -8.68 11.30 -21.74
N ALA A 82 -7.71 11.60 -20.89
CA ALA A 82 -6.42 12.16 -21.28
C ALA A 82 -5.39 11.09 -21.70
N LEU A 83 -5.70 9.80 -21.58
CA LEU A 83 -4.78 8.73 -21.95
C LEU A 83 -4.48 8.71 -23.45
N PRO A 84 -3.21 8.51 -23.85
CA PRO A 84 -2.83 8.44 -25.25
C PRO A 84 -3.22 7.08 -25.85
N GLY A 85 -3.91 7.09 -26.98
CA GLY A 85 -4.29 5.86 -27.69
C GLY A 85 -5.64 5.31 -27.24
N ARG A 86 -5.94 4.07 -27.64
CA ARG A 86 -7.24 3.45 -27.36
C ARG A 86 -7.13 2.50 -26.19
N THR A 87 -7.94 2.74 -25.17
CA THR A 87 -8.13 1.79 -24.08
C THR A 87 -9.00 0.62 -24.55
N VAL A 88 -8.60 -0.60 -24.21
CA VAL A 88 -9.31 -1.84 -24.56
C VAL A 88 -9.98 -2.50 -23.35
N ALA A 89 -9.58 -2.15 -22.13
CA ALA A 89 -10.19 -2.60 -20.89
C ALA A 89 -9.79 -1.70 -19.72
N ILE A 90 -10.61 -1.72 -18.67
CA ILE A 90 -10.22 -1.31 -17.33
C ILE A 90 -10.09 -2.57 -16.49
N GLU A 91 -8.97 -2.70 -15.79
CA GLU A 91 -8.71 -3.85 -14.93
C GLU A 91 -8.47 -3.42 -13.49
N ALA A 92 -8.97 -4.21 -12.55
CA ALA A 92 -8.62 -4.14 -11.14
C ALA A 92 -7.71 -5.33 -10.82
N LEU A 93 -6.54 -5.05 -10.25
CA LEU A 93 -5.48 -6.02 -9.99
C LEU A 93 -5.12 -6.00 -8.51
N TRP A 94 -5.08 -7.19 -7.88
CA TRP A 94 -4.50 -7.33 -6.55
C TRP A 94 -2.98 -7.21 -6.63
N ASP A 95 -2.41 -6.40 -5.75
CA ASP A 95 -0.98 -6.29 -5.54
C ASP A 95 -0.69 -6.10 -4.04
N GLY A 96 0.57 -6.23 -3.64
CA GLY A 96 0.98 -6.19 -2.25
C GLY A 96 2.40 -5.68 -2.08
N ASP A 97 2.60 -4.91 -1.03
CA ASP A 97 3.92 -4.44 -0.61
C ASP A 97 4.14 -4.75 0.87
N THR A 98 5.18 -4.17 1.46
CA THR A 98 5.49 -4.35 2.88
C THR A 98 4.40 -3.85 3.83
N ASP A 99 3.42 -3.07 3.34
CA ASP A 99 2.29 -2.54 4.11
C ASP A 99 1.00 -3.36 3.95
N GLY A 100 1.04 -4.41 3.12
CA GLY A 100 -0.05 -5.35 2.89
C GLY A 100 -0.70 -5.20 1.52
N TRP A 101 -1.81 -5.92 1.33
CA TRP A 101 -2.56 -5.99 0.08
C TRP A 101 -3.29 -4.67 -0.25
N PHE A 102 -3.36 -4.37 -1.54
CA PHE A 102 -4.08 -3.25 -2.13
C PHE A 102 -4.58 -3.64 -3.53
N VAL A 103 -5.46 -2.80 -4.10
CA VAL A 103 -5.93 -2.98 -5.48
C VAL A 103 -5.42 -1.83 -6.33
N GLU A 104 -4.82 -2.15 -7.47
CA GLU A 104 -4.50 -1.19 -8.53
C GLU A 104 -5.62 -1.19 -9.57
N LEU A 105 -6.11 -0.01 -9.91
CA LEU A 105 -7.03 0.20 -11.04
C LEU A 105 -6.20 0.69 -12.22
N VAL A 106 -6.24 -0.06 -13.34
CA VAL A 106 -5.41 0.20 -14.52
C VAL A 106 -6.26 0.30 -15.79
N ALA A 107 -5.83 1.12 -16.73
CA ALA A 107 -6.32 1.13 -18.10
C ALA A 107 -5.36 0.33 -19.00
N VAL A 108 -5.88 -0.65 -19.72
CA VAL A 108 -5.11 -1.47 -20.67
C VAL A 108 -5.25 -0.88 -22.06
N MET A 109 -4.14 -0.58 -22.74
CA MET A 109 -4.13 0.07 -24.05
C MET A 109 -3.92 -0.94 -25.20
N ASP A 110 -4.36 -0.58 -26.42
CA ASP A 110 -4.22 -1.43 -27.61
C ASP A 110 -2.82 -1.43 -28.23
N VAL A 111 -2.09 -0.31 -28.14
CA VAL A 111 -0.75 -0.17 -28.73
C VAL A 111 0.32 -0.46 -27.68
N SER A 112 0.91 -1.66 -27.74
CA SER A 112 1.82 -2.22 -26.73
C SER A 112 1.08 -2.49 -25.40
N PRO A 113 1.36 -3.59 -24.67
CA PRO A 113 0.69 -3.90 -23.40
C PRO A 113 1.15 -2.94 -22.27
N ALA A 114 1.03 -1.65 -22.50
CA ALA A 114 1.24 -0.61 -21.51
C ALA A 114 -0.02 -0.52 -20.66
N GLU A 115 0.10 -0.96 -19.42
CA GLU A 115 -0.87 -0.67 -18.37
C GLU A 115 -0.64 0.75 -17.88
N HIS A 116 -1.69 1.57 -17.88
CA HIS A 116 -1.67 2.89 -17.29
C HIS A 116 -2.39 2.83 -15.95
N ARG A 117 -1.64 3.00 -14.85
CA ARG A 117 -2.22 3.05 -13.51
C ARG A 117 -3.06 4.32 -13.35
N LEU A 118 -4.34 4.12 -13.02
CA LEU A 118 -5.30 5.18 -12.72
C LEU A 118 -5.33 5.48 -11.22
N ALA A 119 -5.36 4.44 -10.38
CA ALA A 119 -5.40 4.61 -8.94
C ALA A 119 -4.90 3.39 -8.18
N THR A 120 -4.34 3.65 -7.00
CA THR A 120 -4.05 2.64 -5.97
C THR A 120 -5.10 2.78 -4.87
N ILE A 121 -5.70 1.67 -4.43
CA ILE A 121 -6.77 1.63 -3.42
C ILE A 121 -6.30 0.78 -2.24
N ARG A 122 -6.20 1.41 -1.07
CA ARG A 122 -5.76 0.78 0.17
C ARG A 122 -6.62 1.25 1.34
N HIS A 123 -7.18 0.32 2.11
CA HIS A 123 -8.03 0.64 3.27
C HIS A 123 -7.39 0.33 4.64
N GLY A 124 -6.09 0.05 4.67
CA GLY A 124 -5.35 -0.21 5.90
C GLY A 124 -4.26 -1.26 5.71
N SER A 125 -3.86 -1.90 6.82
CA SER A 125 -2.92 -3.03 6.82
C SER A 125 -3.66 -4.36 6.87
N ASP A 126 -2.93 -5.42 6.54
CA ASP A 126 -3.42 -6.79 6.61
C ASP A 126 -3.59 -7.34 8.03
N MET A 127 -3.39 -6.53 9.08
CA MET A 127 -3.74 -6.94 10.45
C MET A 127 -5.19 -7.43 10.57
N ARG A 128 -6.09 -6.91 9.72
CA ARG A 128 -7.49 -7.37 9.62
C ARG A 128 -7.65 -8.86 9.29
N LEU A 129 -6.71 -9.47 8.55
CA LEU A 129 -6.70 -10.90 8.26
C LEU A 129 -6.56 -11.74 9.52
N PHE A 130 -5.79 -11.25 10.50
CA PHE A 130 -5.53 -11.95 11.75
C PHE A 130 -6.62 -11.69 12.80
N ASN A 131 -7.46 -10.68 12.59
CA ASN A 131 -8.59 -10.36 13.47
C ASN A 131 -9.90 -11.05 13.02
N GLY A 132 -9.85 -11.92 12.01
CA GLY A 132 -11.02 -12.64 11.50
C GLY A 132 -11.99 -11.75 10.71
N THR A 133 -11.60 -10.52 10.38
CA THR A 133 -12.41 -9.57 9.60
C THR A 133 -12.15 -9.79 8.12
N VAL A 134 -12.58 -10.92 7.60
CA VAL A 134 -12.49 -11.31 6.19
C VAL A 134 -13.83 -11.92 5.79
N PRO A 135 -14.40 -11.67 4.59
CA PRO A 135 -14.63 -10.42 3.84
C PRO A 135 -15.62 -9.45 4.54
N PRO A 136 -15.93 -8.23 4.00
CA PRO A 136 -15.70 -7.73 2.64
C PRO A 136 -14.40 -6.92 2.53
N TRP A 137 -13.61 -7.16 1.50
CA TRP A 137 -12.41 -6.38 1.21
C TRP A 137 -12.81 -5.00 0.66
N PRO A 138 -12.75 -3.91 1.45
CA PRO A 138 -13.28 -2.61 1.03
C PRO A 138 -12.56 -2.06 -0.20
N GLU A 139 -11.25 -2.29 -0.36
CA GLU A 139 -10.50 -1.92 -1.57
C GLU A 139 -11.02 -2.62 -2.82
N ALA A 140 -11.41 -3.89 -2.71
CA ALA A 140 -11.98 -4.65 -3.80
C ALA A 140 -13.38 -4.13 -4.17
N GLN A 141 -14.19 -3.81 -3.16
CA GLN A 141 -15.54 -3.28 -3.37
C GLN A 141 -15.51 -1.89 -4.02
N GLU A 142 -14.60 -1.02 -3.57
CA GLU A 142 -14.39 0.30 -4.17
C GLU A 142 -13.86 0.19 -5.61
N ALA A 143 -12.87 -0.68 -5.85
CA ALA A 143 -12.37 -0.97 -7.20
C ALA A 143 -13.48 -1.45 -8.13
N GLU A 144 -14.30 -2.41 -7.69
CA GLU A 144 -15.39 -2.95 -8.49
C GLU A 144 -16.45 -1.89 -8.80
N THR A 145 -16.82 -1.07 -7.81
CA THR A 145 -17.83 -0.02 -7.98
C THR A 145 -17.36 1.07 -8.94
N VAL A 146 -16.16 1.62 -8.71
CA VAL A 146 -15.64 2.74 -9.48
C VAL A 146 -15.14 2.29 -10.85
N GLY A 147 -14.44 1.16 -10.92
CA GLY A 147 -13.94 0.59 -12.17
C GLY A 147 -15.08 0.23 -13.13
N ARG A 148 -16.18 -0.35 -12.63
CA ARG A 148 -17.36 -0.63 -13.46
C ARG A 148 -18.03 0.64 -13.97
N ALA A 149 -18.23 1.64 -13.11
CA ALA A 149 -18.82 2.92 -13.52
C ALA A 149 -17.98 3.62 -14.58
N LEU A 150 -16.64 3.56 -14.48
CA LEU A 150 -15.74 4.12 -15.47
C LEU A 150 -15.81 3.36 -16.79
N ALA A 151 -15.83 2.02 -16.74
CA ALA A 151 -15.95 1.16 -17.91
C ALA A 151 -17.25 1.38 -18.68
N GLU A 152 -18.38 1.48 -17.98
CA GLU A 152 -19.68 1.81 -18.56
C GLU A 152 -19.68 3.18 -19.24
N ARG A 153 -19.03 4.18 -18.63
CA ARG A 153 -18.96 5.54 -19.17
C ARG A 153 -18.19 5.62 -20.49
N PHE A 154 -17.15 4.80 -20.65
CA PHE A 154 -16.25 4.83 -21.81
C PHE A 154 -16.46 3.67 -22.79
N ASP A 155 -17.49 2.85 -22.59
CA ASP A 155 -17.84 1.69 -23.42
C ASP A 155 -16.66 0.71 -23.61
N VAL A 156 -15.98 0.41 -22.51
CA VAL A 156 -14.88 -0.57 -22.46
C VAL A 156 -15.22 -1.67 -21.45
N PRO A 157 -14.69 -2.90 -21.61
CA PRO A 157 -14.89 -3.96 -20.63
C PRO A 157 -14.18 -3.66 -19.31
N PHE A 158 -14.84 -4.00 -18.20
CA PHE A 158 -14.22 -4.06 -16.87
C PHE A 158 -13.85 -5.51 -16.51
N ARG A 159 -12.66 -5.72 -15.96
CA ARG A 159 -12.21 -7.03 -15.46
C ARG A 159 -11.65 -6.89 -14.06
N PHE A 160 -12.00 -7.84 -13.19
CA PHE A 160 -11.40 -7.97 -11.89
C PHE A 160 -11.25 -9.46 -11.60
N ALA A 161 -10.02 -9.94 -11.48
CA ALA A 161 -9.76 -11.29 -11.03
C ALA A 161 -10.03 -11.36 -9.52
N ASP A 162 -11.29 -11.59 -9.16
CA ASP A 162 -11.67 -11.88 -7.78
C ASP A 162 -11.15 -13.29 -7.42
N PRO A 163 -10.20 -13.43 -6.48
CA PRO A 163 -9.67 -14.73 -6.08
C PRO A 163 -10.74 -15.66 -5.48
N LEU A 164 -11.93 -15.15 -5.15
CA LEU A 164 -13.07 -15.92 -4.65
C LEU A 164 -14.07 -16.35 -5.74
N ARG A 165 -13.94 -15.85 -6.98
CA ARG A 165 -14.81 -16.22 -8.13
C ARG A 165 -14.16 -17.20 -9.12
N ALA A 166 -12.97 -17.72 -8.83
CA ALA A 166 -12.35 -18.78 -9.62
C ALA A 166 -13.09 -20.11 -9.46
N GLY A 167 -14.23 -20.29 -10.14
CA GLY A 167 -15.05 -21.50 -10.00
C GLY A 167 -16.33 -21.58 -10.82
N SER A 168 -16.43 -20.90 -11.96
CA SER A 168 -17.54 -21.14 -12.90
C SER A 168 -17.03 -21.20 -14.32
N VAL A 169 -16.57 -22.40 -14.68
CA VAL A 169 -16.48 -22.88 -16.07
C VAL A 169 -17.48 -24.01 -16.20
#